data_AF-A0A7C4A8T3-F1
#
_entry.id   AF-A0A7C4A8T3-F1
#
_cell.length_a   1.000
_cell.length_b   1.000
_cell.length_c   1.000
_cell.angle_alpha   90.00
_cell.angle_beta   90.00
_cell.angle_gamma   90.00
#
_symmetry.space_group_name_H-M   'P 1'
#
loop_
_entity.id
_entity.type
_entity.pdbx_description
1 polymer ?
#
loop_
_entity_poly.entity_id
_entity_poly.type
_entity_poly.pdbx_seq_one_letter_code
_entity_poly.pdbx_strand_id
1 'polypeptide(L)'
;VLLVAAALLVPWTTRQPLYCLHICPHGMAQEWLGRLLPPRCRMRLHPGIANGLRWLPPLLLACVVFIVMMEVPIDLAAVEPFDAWLWRSAGWATIIIAVVGLVAALFIPQAYCKYGCPTGALLEFVRSHGAQDKFGKRDLAALLMVVLAALLHWRHDAIHAWIMAQL
;
A
#
# COMPACT_ATOMS: atom_id res chain seq x y z
N VAL A 1 1.22 -15.73 13.97
CA VAL A 1 -0.06 -16.31 13.47
C VAL A 1 -1.27 -15.45 13.82
N LEU A 2 -1.52 -15.13 15.10
CA LEU A 2 -2.67 -14.32 15.53
C LEU A 2 -2.74 -12.92 14.86
N LEU A 3 -1.60 -12.23 14.76
CA LEU A 3 -1.48 -10.92 14.12
C LEU A 3 -1.76 -10.97 12.60
N VAL A 4 -1.29 -12.03 11.93
CA VAL A 4 -1.53 -12.24 10.49
C VAL A 4 -3.02 -12.50 10.25
N ALA A 5 -3.63 -13.34 11.09
CA ALA A 5 -5.07 -13.60 11.03
C ALA A 5 -5.89 -12.33 11.26
N ALA A 6 -5.53 -11.50 12.25
CA ALA A 6 -6.18 -10.22 12.50
C ALA A 6 -6.02 -9.25 11.33
N ALA A 7 -4.82 -9.15 10.75
CA ALA A 7 -4.54 -8.29 9.60
C ALA A 7 -5.35 -8.68 8.34
N LEU A 8 -5.74 -9.96 8.19
CA LEU A 8 -6.56 -10.45 7.09
C LEU A 8 -8.07 -10.36 7.39
N LEU A 9 -8.49 -10.70 8.61
CA LEU A 9 -9.90 -10.71 9.02
C LEU A 9 -10.49 -9.30 9.13
N VAL A 10 -9.70 -8.33 9.60
CA VAL A 10 -10.20 -6.96 9.84
C VAL A 10 -10.59 -6.25 8.53
N PRO A 11 -9.76 -6.24 7.46
CA PRO A 11 -10.14 -5.65 6.17
C PRO A 11 -11.30 -6.41 5.50
N TRP A 12 -11.34 -7.74 5.66
CA TRP A 12 -12.35 -8.59 5.05
C TRP A 12 -13.75 -8.34 5.64
N THR A 13 -13.83 -8.13 6.95
CA THR A 13 -15.10 -7.89 7.65
C THR A 13 -15.61 -6.46 7.50
N THR A 14 -14.72 -5.47 7.56
CA THR A 14 -15.14 -4.05 7.56
C THR A 14 -15.42 -3.48 6.18
N ARG A 15 -14.88 -4.06 5.09
CA ARG A 15 -15.11 -3.62 3.70
C ARG A 15 -14.81 -2.14 3.44
N GLN A 16 -14.11 -1.47 4.36
CA GLN A 16 -13.69 -0.07 4.26
C GLN A 16 -12.16 0.00 4.25
N PRO A 17 -11.56 1.03 3.65
CA PRO A 17 -10.12 1.23 3.70
C PRO A 17 -9.70 1.76 5.09
N LEU A 18 -9.86 0.93 6.12
CA LEU A 18 -9.60 1.28 7.53
C LEU A 18 -8.20 1.84 7.74
N TYR A 19 -7.21 1.31 7.02
CA TYR A 19 -5.83 1.77 7.15
C TYR A 19 -5.67 3.24 6.75
N CYS A 20 -6.13 3.60 5.55
CA CYS A 20 -6.04 4.98 5.06
C CYS A 20 -6.97 5.94 5.83
N LEU A 21 -8.08 5.43 6.39
CA LEU A 21 -9.08 6.27 7.06
C LEU A 21 -8.81 6.46 8.56
N HIS A 22 -8.25 5.46 9.25
CA HIS A 22 -8.13 5.46 10.72
C HIS A 22 -6.71 5.22 11.25
N ILE A 23 -5.83 4.59 10.49
CA ILE A 23 -4.50 4.19 10.99
C ILE A 23 -3.42 5.13 10.46
N CYS A 24 -3.51 5.53 9.19
CA CYS A 24 -2.54 6.40 8.54
C CYS A 24 -2.83 7.88 8.86
N PRO A 25 -1.92 8.60 9.56
CA PRO A 25 -2.09 10.01 9.88
C PRO A 25 -2.14 10.88 8.61
N HIS A 26 -1.38 10.50 7.57
CA HIS A 26 -1.37 11.20 6.29
C HIS A 26 -2.73 11.10 5.58
N GLY A 27 -3.34 9.92 5.55
CA GLY A 27 -4.65 9.72 4.92
C GLY A 27 -5.77 10.50 5.62
N MET A 28 -5.77 10.52 6.96
CA MET A 28 -6.71 11.34 7.72
C MET A 28 -6.46 12.84 7.52
N ALA A 29 -5.20 13.29 7.47
CA ALA A 29 -4.86 14.69 7.19
C ALA A 29 -5.34 15.12 5.79
N GLN A 30 -5.19 14.26 4.77
CA GLN A 30 -5.70 14.52 3.43
C GLN A 30 -7.23 14.65 3.38
N GLU A 31 -7.94 13.79 4.10
CA GLU A 31 -9.41 13.85 4.19
C GLU A 31 -9.87 15.14 4.89
N TRP A 32 -9.19 15.53 5.98
CA TRP A 32 -9.45 16.79 6.67
C TRP A 32 -9.19 18.01 5.76
N LEU A 33 -8.04 18.06 5.07
CA LEU A 33 -7.75 19.13 4.11
C LEU A 33 -8.77 19.19 2.97
N GLY A 34 -9.20 18.03 2.47
CA GLY A 34 -10.22 17.95 1.44
C GLY A 34 -11.57 18.52 1.88
N ARG A 35 -11.88 18.51 3.19
CA ARG A 35 -13.10 19.11 3.76
C ARG A 35 -12.97 20.62 4.01
N LEU A 36 -11.76 21.14 4.18
CA LEU A 36 -11.52 22.58 4.34
C LEU A 36 -11.86 23.37 3.07
N LEU A 37 -11.64 22.78 1.89
CA LEU A 37 -11.90 23.49 0.62
C LEU A 37 -13.34 23.26 0.11
N PRO A 38 -14.01 24.33 -0.36
CA PRO A 38 -15.33 24.21 -0.95
C PRO A 38 -15.30 23.29 -2.18
N PRO A 39 -16.39 22.55 -2.46
CA PRO A 39 -16.44 21.57 -3.55
C PRO A 39 -16.20 22.16 -4.95
N ARG A 40 -16.25 23.49 -5.08
CA ARG A 40 -15.98 24.27 -6.30
C ARG A 40 -14.49 24.33 -6.65
N CYS A 41 -13.61 24.27 -5.64
CA CYS A 41 -12.17 24.25 -5.82
C CYS A 41 -11.63 22.84 -6.12
N ARG A 42 -12.51 21.81 -6.09
CA ARG A 42 -12.13 20.44 -6.39
C ARG A 42 -11.96 20.29 -7.90
N MET A 43 -10.74 19.95 -8.31
CA MET A 43 -10.43 19.70 -9.70
C MET A 43 -11.05 18.35 -10.10
N ARG A 44 -12.05 18.37 -10.98
CA ARG A 44 -12.54 17.13 -11.59
C ARG A 44 -11.47 16.63 -12.55
N LEU A 45 -10.74 15.61 -12.15
CA LEU A 45 -9.72 14.98 -12.99
C LEU A 45 -10.36 14.46 -14.27
N HIS A 46 -9.78 14.81 -15.42
CA HIS A 46 -10.24 14.32 -16.71
C HIS A 46 -10.20 12.78 -16.71
N PRO A 47 -11.27 12.09 -17.17
CA PRO A 47 -11.37 10.62 -17.06
C PRO A 47 -10.20 9.88 -17.69
N GLY A 48 -9.56 10.42 -18.74
CA GLY A 48 -8.35 9.82 -19.33
C GLY A 48 -7.16 9.79 -18.38
N ILE A 49 -6.90 10.88 -17.65
CA ILE A 49 -5.80 10.96 -16.67
C ILE A 49 -6.13 10.09 -15.45
N ALA A 50 -7.37 10.14 -14.98
CA ALA A 50 -7.80 9.30 -13.87
C ALA A 50 -7.64 7.80 -14.19
N ASN A 51 -7.89 7.40 -15.44
CA ASN A 51 -7.74 6.01 -15.84
C ASN A 51 -6.27 5.59 -15.94
N GLY A 52 -5.38 6.44 -16.46
CA GLY A 52 -3.94 6.17 -16.45
C GLY A 52 -3.37 6.10 -15.03
N LEU A 53 -3.76 7.04 -14.18
CA LEU A 53 -3.26 7.13 -12.81
C LEU A 53 -3.77 5.97 -11.92
N ARG A 54 -4.89 5.33 -12.28
CA ARG A 54 -5.36 4.09 -11.64
C ARG A 54 -4.43 2.89 -11.83
N TRP A 55 -3.60 2.87 -12.87
CA TRP A 55 -2.62 1.79 -13.09
C TRP A 55 -1.32 2.00 -12.32
N LEU A 56 -1.07 3.21 -11.81
CA LEU A 56 0.15 3.55 -11.10
C LEU A 56 0.29 2.82 -9.75
N PRO A 57 -0.75 2.74 -8.87
CA PRO A 57 -0.66 1.97 -7.63
C PRO A 57 -0.37 0.47 -7.81
N PRO A 58 -1.07 -0.30 -8.68
CA PRO A 58 -0.75 -1.71 -8.86
C PRO A 58 0.61 -1.92 -9.52
N LEU A 59 1.07 -1.00 -10.36
CA LEU A 59 2.43 -1.04 -10.93
C LEU A 59 3.49 -0.82 -9.85
N LEU A 60 3.32 0.20 -9.00
CA LEU A 60 4.19 0.45 -7.83
C LEU A 60 4.22 -0.76 -6.89
N LEU A 61 3.06 -1.35 -6.63
CA LEU A 61 2.97 -2.56 -5.80
C LEU A 61 3.73 -3.72 -6.44
N ALA A 62 3.60 -3.94 -7.75
CA ALA A 62 4.35 -4.97 -8.46
C ALA A 62 5.86 -4.72 -8.38
N CYS A 63 6.30 -3.46 -8.55
CA CYS A 63 7.70 -3.08 -8.35
C CYS A 63 8.19 -3.35 -6.92
N VAL A 64 7.38 -3.00 -5.91
CA VAL A 64 7.69 -3.28 -4.49
C VAL A 64 7.85 -4.78 -4.25
N VAL A 65 6.91 -5.60 -4.72
CA VAL A 65 6.99 -7.07 -4.59
C VAL A 65 8.24 -7.61 -5.28
N PHE A 66 8.59 -7.08 -6.46
CA PHE A 66 9.80 -7.48 -7.18
C PHE A 66 11.08 -7.10 -6.43
N ILE A 67 11.15 -5.89 -5.86
CA ILE A 67 12.29 -5.42 -5.06
C ILE A 67 12.47 -6.30 -3.81
N VAL A 68 11.36 -6.60 -3.11
CA VAL A 68 11.38 -7.49 -1.93
C VAL A 68 11.82 -8.91 -2.31
N MET A 69 11.36 -9.45 -3.44
CA MET A 69 11.80 -10.76 -3.95
C MET A 69 13.29 -10.82 -4.29
N MET A 70 13.88 -9.68 -4.68
CA MET A 70 15.30 -9.56 -5.03
C MET A 70 16.20 -9.27 -3.81
N GLU A 71 15.66 -9.23 -2.59
CA GLU A 71 16.37 -8.86 -1.35
C GLU A 71 17.21 -7.59 -1.50
N VAL A 72 16.77 -6.65 -2.34
CA VAL A 72 17.51 -5.40 -2.50
C VAL A 72 17.36 -4.61 -1.20
N PRO A 73 18.46 -4.12 -0.59
CA PRO A 73 18.41 -3.34 0.64
C PRO A 73 17.93 -1.91 0.37
N ILE A 74 16.76 -1.77 -0.24
CA ILE A 74 16.07 -0.50 -0.40
C ILE A 74 15.14 -0.35 0.79
N ASP A 75 15.30 0.76 1.49
CA ASP A 75 14.40 1.12 2.58
C ASP A 75 13.06 1.59 2.01
N LEU A 76 12.14 0.65 1.82
CA LEU A 76 10.79 0.94 1.31
C LEU A 76 9.98 1.84 2.26
N ALA A 77 10.37 1.89 3.55
CA ALA A 77 9.74 2.77 4.52
C ALA A 77 9.98 4.25 4.17
N ALA A 78 11.12 4.58 3.53
CA ALA A 78 11.42 5.92 3.05
C ALA A 78 10.52 6.42 1.90
N VAL A 79 9.73 5.54 1.28
CA VAL A 79 8.73 5.89 0.25
C VAL A 79 7.36 6.13 0.86
N GLU A 80 7.11 5.66 2.08
CA GLU A 80 5.84 5.86 2.77
C GLU A 80 5.83 7.19 3.54
N PRO A 81 4.91 8.12 3.25
CA PRO A 81 4.78 9.37 4.02
C PRO A 81 4.26 9.15 5.44
N PHE A 82 4.03 7.89 5.86
CA PHE A 82 3.80 7.53 7.25
C PHE A 82 5.00 7.92 8.13
N ASP A 83 6.22 7.64 7.66
CA ASP A 83 7.45 7.94 8.40
C ASP A 83 7.75 9.44 8.49
N ALA A 84 7.18 10.25 7.60
CA ALA A 84 7.31 11.71 7.67
C ALA A 84 6.68 12.30 8.95
N TRP A 85 5.74 11.59 9.58
CA TRP A 85 5.14 12.01 10.85
C TRP A 85 5.95 11.58 12.08
N LEU A 86 6.88 10.63 11.93
CA LEU A 86 7.85 10.31 12.96
C LEU A 86 9.06 11.23 12.80
N TRP A 87 9.11 12.27 13.64
CA TRP A 87 10.18 13.28 13.62
C TRP A 87 11.61 12.70 13.76
N ARG A 88 11.73 11.46 14.26
CA ARG A 88 13.01 10.78 14.50
C ARG A 88 13.51 9.93 13.32
N SER A 89 12.65 9.55 12.38
CA SER A 89 12.97 8.73 11.20
C SER A 89 12.68 9.42 9.86
N ALA A 90 12.13 10.64 9.88
CA ALA A 90 11.77 11.37 8.67
C ALA A 90 12.99 11.76 7.82
N GLY A 91 13.23 11.02 6.74
CA GLY A 91 14.16 11.43 5.68
C GLY A 91 13.57 12.54 4.80
N TRP A 92 14.40 13.43 4.25
CA TRP A 92 13.95 14.54 3.40
C TRP A 92 13.05 14.09 2.22
N ALA A 93 13.31 12.91 1.65
CA ALA A 93 12.48 12.33 0.60
C ALA A 93 11.04 12.06 1.06
N THR A 94 10.85 11.49 2.27
CA THR A 94 9.52 11.22 2.85
C THR A 94 8.74 12.51 3.06
N ILE A 95 9.40 13.57 3.53
CA ILE A 95 8.78 14.87 3.80
C ILE A 95 8.30 15.51 2.51
N ILE A 96 9.14 15.52 1.47
CA ILE A 96 8.76 16.07 0.16
C ILE A 96 7.54 15.34 -0.39
N ILE A 97 7.55 14.00 -0.37
CA ILE A 97 6.41 13.19 -0.83
C ILE A 97 5.16 13.47 0.01
N ALA A 98 5.30 13.57 1.33
CA ALA A 98 4.20 13.87 2.23
C ALA A 98 3.57 15.23 1.94
N VAL A 99 4.39 16.28 1.79
CA VAL A 99 3.95 17.65 1.48
C VAL A 99 3.31 17.72 0.10
N VAL A 100 3.95 17.16 -0.93
CA VAL A 100 3.40 17.12 -2.29
C VAL A 100 2.07 16.37 -2.31
N GLY A 101 1.99 15.24 -1.63
CA GLY A 101 0.75 14.48 -1.48
C GLY A 101 -0.35 15.27 -0.76
N LEU A 102 0.00 16.08 0.24
CA LEU A 102 -0.93 16.90 1.00
C LEU A 102 -1.45 18.09 0.17
N VAL A 103 -0.57 18.75 -0.58
CA VAL A 103 -0.93 19.81 -1.52
C VAL A 103 -1.82 19.25 -2.63
N ALA A 104 -1.51 18.08 -3.17
CA ALA A 104 -2.37 17.42 -4.17
C ALA A 104 -3.76 17.08 -3.60
N ALA A 105 -3.86 16.79 -2.30
CA ALA A 105 -5.13 16.48 -1.64
C ALA A 105 -6.11 17.67 -1.58
N LEU A 106 -5.61 18.91 -1.68
CA LEU A 106 -6.44 20.11 -1.78
C LEU A 106 -7.30 20.12 -3.05
N PHE A 107 -6.75 19.63 -4.16
CA PHE A 107 -7.42 19.63 -5.45
C PHE A 107 -8.20 18.34 -5.70
N ILE A 108 -7.64 17.20 -5.28
CA ILE A 108 -8.20 15.86 -5.48
C ILE A 108 -8.28 15.18 -4.12
N PRO A 109 -9.47 14.89 -3.58
CA PRO A 109 -9.59 14.26 -2.27
C PRO A 109 -8.83 12.92 -2.26
N GLN A 110 -7.96 12.75 -1.25
CA GLN A 110 -7.12 11.57 -1.06
C GLN A 110 -6.20 11.24 -2.26
N ALA A 111 -5.68 12.26 -2.97
CA ALA A 111 -4.83 12.08 -4.16
C ALA A 111 -3.70 11.07 -3.96
N TYR A 112 -2.92 11.22 -2.89
CA TYR A 112 -1.80 10.34 -2.62
C TYR A 112 -2.25 8.92 -2.23
N CYS A 113 -3.19 8.79 -1.29
CA CYS A 113 -3.70 7.48 -0.87
C CYS A 113 -4.34 6.70 -2.04
N LYS A 114 -4.96 7.39 -3.00
CA LYS A 114 -5.65 6.76 -4.14
C LYS A 114 -4.70 6.40 -5.30
N TYR A 115 -3.66 7.19 -5.53
CA TYR A 115 -2.84 7.08 -6.74
C TYR A 115 -1.36 6.82 -6.49
N GLY A 116 -0.82 7.21 -5.33
CA GLY A 116 0.61 7.14 -5.03
C GLY A 116 1.00 6.14 -3.94
N CYS A 117 0.05 5.64 -3.15
CA CYS A 117 0.34 4.73 -2.04
C CYS A 117 0.26 3.25 -2.49
N PRO A 118 1.38 2.50 -2.50
CA PRO A 118 1.37 1.06 -2.83
C PRO A 118 0.60 0.24 -1.79
N THR A 119 0.63 0.65 -0.52
CA THR A 119 -0.09 0.01 0.59
C THR A 119 -1.60 0.16 0.46
N GLY A 120 -2.07 1.29 -0.04
CA GLY A 120 -3.47 1.48 -0.39
C GLY A 120 -3.93 0.51 -1.49
N ALA A 121 -3.09 0.27 -2.49
CA ALA A 121 -3.38 -0.70 -3.56
C ALA A 121 -3.38 -2.15 -3.07
N LEU A 122 -2.44 -2.50 -2.19
CA LEU A 122 -2.37 -3.82 -1.58
C LEU A 122 -3.60 -4.11 -0.72
N LEU A 123 -4.00 -3.15 0.11
CA LEU A 123 -5.18 -3.32 0.96
C LEU A 123 -6.48 -3.30 0.16
N GLU A 124 -6.57 -2.50 -0.89
CA GLU A 124 -7.69 -2.55 -1.85
C GLU A 124 -7.76 -3.90 -2.56
N PHE A 125 -6.61 -4.54 -2.81
CA PHE A 125 -6.54 -5.88 -3.39
C PHE A 125 -6.97 -6.99 -2.41
N VAL A 126 -6.65 -6.85 -1.12
CA VAL A 126 -7.06 -7.81 -0.07
C VAL A 126 -8.51 -7.60 0.37
N ARG A 127 -9.07 -6.40 0.20
CA ARG A 127 -10.44 -6.07 0.59
C ARG A 127 -11.45 -6.79 -0.31
N SER A 128 -12.48 -7.39 0.29
CA SER A 128 -13.63 -7.87 -0.47
C SER A 128 -14.65 -6.76 -0.73
N HIS A 129 -15.09 -6.62 -1.97
CA HIS A 129 -16.17 -5.76 -2.45
C HIS A 129 -17.57 -6.40 -2.32
N GLY A 130 -17.68 -7.65 -1.84
CA GLY A 130 -18.94 -8.24 -1.36
C GLY A 130 -19.26 -9.63 -1.89
N ALA A 131 -20.52 -10.06 -1.81
CA ALA A 131 -20.98 -11.42 -2.19
C ALA A 131 -20.86 -11.75 -3.69
N GLN A 132 -20.44 -10.80 -4.52
CA GLN A 132 -20.18 -10.98 -5.95
C GLN A 132 -18.68 -10.95 -6.30
N ASP A 133 -17.78 -10.91 -5.31
CA ASP A 133 -16.36 -11.15 -5.56
C ASP A 133 -16.16 -12.59 -6.02
N LYS A 134 -16.04 -12.73 -7.33
CA LYS A 134 -15.63 -13.98 -7.94
C LYS A 134 -14.12 -14.01 -7.92
N PHE A 135 -13.56 -15.04 -7.28
CA PHE A 135 -12.14 -15.38 -7.34
C PHE A 135 -11.68 -15.30 -8.80
N GLY A 136 -10.91 -14.26 -9.11
CA GLY A 136 -10.51 -13.93 -10.46
C GLY A 136 -9.14 -14.49 -10.80
N LYS A 137 -8.71 -14.29 -12.05
CA LYS A 137 -7.35 -14.62 -12.49
C LYS A 137 -6.26 -13.89 -11.69
N ARG A 138 -6.57 -12.72 -11.11
CA ARG A 138 -5.66 -11.96 -10.25
C ARG A 138 -5.48 -12.61 -8.87
N ASP A 139 -6.54 -13.14 -8.28
CA ASP A 139 -6.46 -13.84 -6.98
C ASP A 139 -5.69 -15.15 -7.11
N LEU A 140 -5.87 -15.86 -8.23
CA LEU A 140 -5.06 -17.03 -8.57
C LEU A 140 -3.58 -16.66 -8.71
N ALA A 141 -3.25 -15.59 -9.44
CA ALA A 141 -1.88 -15.13 -9.59
C ALA A 141 -1.25 -14.73 -8.25
N ALA A 142 -2.01 -14.08 -7.37
CA ALA A 142 -1.56 -13.75 -6.02
C ALA A 142 -1.33 -15.01 -5.17
N LEU A 143 -2.24 -15.99 -5.21
CA LEU A 143 -2.06 -17.29 -4.56
C LEU A 143 -0.81 -18.01 -5.06
N LEU A 144 -0.58 -17.99 -6.37
CA LEU A 144 0.58 -18.62 -7.00
C LEU A 144 1.88 -17.94 -6.57
N MET A 145 1.91 -16.60 -6.50
CA MET A 145 3.06 -15.85 -5.97
C MET A 145 3.29 -16.15 -4.48
N VAL A 146 2.25 -16.23 -3.66
CA VAL A 146 2.38 -16.56 -2.23
C VAL A 146 2.90 -17.98 -2.04
N VAL A 147 2.41 -18.94 -2.82
CA VAL A 147 2.91 -20.32 -2.79
C VAL A 147 4.37 -20.39 -3.25
N LEU A 148 4.73 -19.66 -4.31
CA LEU A 148 6.12 -19.58 -4.79
C LEU A 148 7.04 -18.96 -3.73
N ALA A 149 6.61 -17.86 -3.09
CA ALA A 149 7.36 -17.20 -2.03
C ALA A 149 7.51 -18.11 -0.80
N ALA A 150 6.47 -18.84 -0.41
CA ALA A 150 6.54 -19.81 0.69
C ALA A 150 7.51 -20.96 0.38
N LEU A 151 7.52 -21.44 -0.87
CA LEU A 151 8.46 -22.48 -1.32
C LEU A 151 9.91 -21.97 -1.31
N LEU A 152 10.13 -20.73 -1.76
CA LEU A 152 11.45 -20.09 -1.73
C LEU A 152 11.92 -19.84 -0.29
N HIS A 153 11.03 -19.38 0.59
CA HIS A 153 11.35 -19.16 2.00
C HIS A 153 11.67 -20.47 2.73
N TRP A 154 10.89 -21.54 2.51
CA TRP A 154 11.18 -22.86 3.08
C TRP A 154 12.54 -23.41 2.59
N ARG A 155 12.90 -23.16 1.33
CA ARG A 155 14.24 -23.50 0.82
C ARG A 155 15.34 -22.68 1.51
N HIS A 156 15.09 -21.41 1.80
CA HIS A 156 16.05 -20.53 2.47
C HIS A 156 16.25 -20.91 3.94
N ASP A 157 15.19 -21.19 4.71
CA ASP A 157 15.30 -21.65 6.10
C ASP A 157 16.02 -22.99 6.21
N ALA A 158 15.79 -23.90 5.25
CA ALA A 158 16.50 -25.17 5.18
C ALA A 158 18.01 -24.96 4.95
N ILE A 159 18.40 -23.95 4.17
CA ILE A 159 19.81 -23.60 3.91
C ILE A 159 20.45 -22.92 5.14
N HIS A 160 19.75 -21.97 5.79
CA HIS A 160 20.24 -21.32 7.02
C HIS A 160 20.37 -22.28 8.20
N ALA A 161 19.42 -23.20 8.36
CA ALA A 161 19.50 -24.27 9.35
C ALA A 161 20.69 -25.20 9.09
N TRP A 162 21.00 -25.50 7.82
CA TRP A 162 22.17 -26.28 7.44
C TRP A 162 23.49 -25.56 7.74
N ILE A 163 23.56 -24.25 7.48
CA ILE A 163 24.75 -23.42 7.72
C ILE A 163 25.02 -23.25 9.23
N MET A 164 23.99 -23.00 10.04
CA MET A 164 24.13 -22.85 11.50
C MET A 164 24.38 -24.19 12.21
N ALA A 165 23.98 -25.32 11.64
CA ALA A 165 24.28 -26.64 12.19
C ALA A 165 25.75 -27.08 12.01
N GLN A 166 26.50 -26.40 11.14
CA GLN A 166 27.91 -26.68 10.86
C GLN A 166 28.89 -25.79 11.65
N LEU A 167 28.37 -24.83 12.45
CA LEU A 167 29.16 -23.87 13.24
C LEU A 167 29.18 -24.22 14.73
#